data_AF-A0A1R4A712-F1
#
_entry.id   AF-A0A1R4A712-F1
#
_cell.length_a   1.000
_cell.length_b   1.000
_cell.length_c   1.000
_cell.angle_alpha   90.00
_cell.angle_beta   90.00
_cell.angle_gamma   90.00
#
_symmetry.space_group_name_H-M   'P 1'
#
loop_
_entity.id
_entity.type
_entity.pdbx_description
1 polymer ?
#
loop_
_entity_poly.entity_id
_entity_poly.type
_entity_poly.pdbx_seq_one_letter_code
_entity_poly.pdbx_strand_id
1 'polypeptide(L)'
;MSIRSVRNRSNTGVRLLLNTGERMERTRNRISEMEQTLRELSGSIMGIASLDPKDFNIKAFNNVLMGEKEGMGIYYPMFRDGSCAEAEYFKFRTYPKYVIIEKATSYEYEKARLEKFLRR
;
A
#
# COMPACT_ATOMS: atom_id res chain seq x y z
N MET A 1 -69.16 6.74 -9.85
CA MET A 1 -68.88 8.19 -9.90
C MET A 1 -68.01 8.51 -8.69
N SER A 2 -66.81 9.07 -8.72
CA SER A 2 -66.02 9.72 -9.78
C SER A 2 -64.54 9.56 -9.45
N ILE A 3 -63.74 9.38 -10.49
CA ILE A 3 -62.28 9.48 -10.47
C ILE A 3 -61.90 10.94 -10.20
N ARG A 4 -60.97 11.20 -9.28
CA ARG A 4 -60.17 12.43 -9.30
C ARG A 4 -58.70 12.08 -9.34
N SER A 5 -58.21 12.08 -10.57
CA SER A 5 -56.82 12.22 -10.95
C SER A 5 -56.40 13.66 -10.65
N VAL A 6 -55.32 13.84 -9.91
CA VAL A 6 -54.57 15.10 -9.89
C VAL A 6 -53.12 14.76 -10.19
N ARG A 7 -52.73 14.94 -11.45
CA ARG A 7 -51.33 15.11 -11.83
C ARG A 7 -51.04 16.61 -11.77
N ASN A 8 -50.04 17.00 -11.00
CA ASN A 8 -49.29 18.22 -11.30
C ASN A 8 -47.79 17.88 -11.29
N ARG A 9 -47.12 18.22 -12.39
CA ARG A 9 -45.68 18.03 -12.62
C ARG A 9 -44.92 19.28 -12.19
N SER A 10 -43.64 19.07 -11.86
CA SER A 10 -42.54 20.06 -11.67
C SER A 10 -42.70 20.98 -10.44
N ASN A 11 -41.73 21.13 -9.54
CA ASN A 11 -40.28 21.20 -9.75
C ASN A 11 -39.52 20.94 -8.43
N THR A 12 -38.31 20.36 -8.53
CA THR A 12 -37.14 20.51 -7.63
C THR A 12 -37.31 20.26 -6.11
N GLY A 13 -36.77 19.14 -5.60
CA GLY A 13 -36.57 18.98 -4.15
C GLY A 13 -36.15 17.57 -3.72
N VAL A 14 -34.84 17.34 -3.72
CA VAL A 14 -34.07 16.27 -3.07
C VAL A 14 -34.76 15.58 -1.88
N ARG A 15 -34.81 14.24 -1.89
CA ARG A 15 -34.25 13.35 -0.83
C ARG A 15 -34.35 11.88 -1.23
N LEU A 16 -33.28 11.38 -1.82
CA LEU A 16 -32.93 9.95 -1.85
C LEU A 16 -32.39 9.58 -0.46
N LEU A 17 -33.17 8.87 0.33
CA LEU A 17 -32.77 8.14 1.53
C LEU A 17 -33.68 6.90 1.49
N LEU A 18 -33.22 5.65 1.36
CA LEU A 18 -32.19 4.96 2.12
C LEU A 18 -31.73 3.78 1.26
N ASN A 19 -30.45 3.72 0.88
CA ASN A 19 -29.85 2.47 0.42
C ASN A 19 -28.32 2.51 0.57
N THR A 20 -27.86 2.89 1.76
CA THR A 20 -26.43 2.89 2.13
C THR A 20 -26.28 2.24 3.50
N GLY A 21 -26.68 0.97 3.59
CA GLY A 21 -26.48 0.14 4.78
C GLY A 21 -25.63 -1.11 4.53
N GLU A 22 -25.65 -1.67 3.31
CA GLU A 22 -25.06 -3.00 3.04
C GLU A 22 -23.79 -2.98 2.17
N ARG A 23 -23.22 -1.80 1.89
CA ARG A 23 -22.01 -1.66 1.05
C ARG A 23 -20.78 -1.09 1.76
N MET A 24 -20.78 -1.10 3.09
CA MET A 24 -19.67 -0.59 3.92
C MET A 24 -19.11 -1.63 4.90
N GLU A 25 -19.26 -2.92 4.62
CA GLU A 25 -18.76 -3.98 5.52
C GLU A 25 -17.99 -5.12 4.82
N ARG A 26 -17.41 -4.86 3.64
CA ARG A 26 -16.46 -5.79 2.98
C ARG A 26 -15.15 -5.15 2.51
N THR A 27 -14.76 -4.03 3.09
CA THR A 27 -13.44 -3.42 2.90
C THR A 27 -12.60 -3.51 4.17
N ARG A 28 -12.78 -4.58 4.97
CA ARG A 28 -11.85 -4.93 6.06
C ARG A 28 -10.70 -5.74 5.46
N ASN A 29 -9.56 -5.08 5.31
CA ASN A 29 -8.20 -5.65 5.29
C ASN A 29 -7.94 -6.82 4.32
N ARG A 30 -8.05 -6.60 3.01
CA ARG A 30 -7.20 -7.39 2.10
C ARG A 30 -5.80 -6.81 2.18
N ILE A 31 -4.94 -7.44 2.99
CA ILE A 31 -3.50 -7.21 2.94
C ILE A 31 -3.09 -7.43 1.48
N SER A 32 -2.41 -6.44 0.87
CA SER A 32 -1.94 -6.60 -0.50
C SER A 32 -0.91 -7.73 -0.57
N GLU A 33 -0.79 -8.41 -1.71
CA GLU A 33 0.19 -9.50 -1.87
C GLU A 33 1.60 -9.04 -1.49
N MET A 34 1.99 -7.83 -1.89
CA MET A 34 3.25 -7.21 -1.46
C MET A 34 3.36 -7.03 0.05
N GLU A 35 2.34 -6.51 0.74
CA GLU A 35 2.39 -6.34 2.20
C GLU A 35 2.46 -7.69 2.94
N GLN A 36 1.82 -8.72 2.39
CA GLN A 36 1.95 -10.08 2.91
C GLN A 36 3.38 -10.59 2.75
N THR A 37 3.96 -10.45 1.55
CA THR A 37 5.36 -10.81 1.28
C THR A 37 6.33 -10.06 2.20
N LEU A 38 6.12 -8.75 2.40
CA LEU A 38 6.96 -7.96 3.31
C LEU A 38 6.86 -8.45 4.76
N ARG A 39 5.65 -8.81 5.24
CA ARG A 39 5.47 -9.39 6.58
C ARG A 39 6.17 -10.73 6.73
N GLU A 40 6.07 -11.59 5.73
CA GLU A 40 6.74 -12.90 5.70
C GLU A 40 8.27 -12.72 5.74
N LEU A 41 8.81 -11.80 4.95
CA LEU A 41 10.24 -11.48 4.95
C LEU A 41 10.70 -10.83 6.27
N SER A 42 9.89 -9.98 6.90
CA SER A 42 10.19 -9.41 8.22
C SER A 42 10.38 -10.51 9.27
N GLY A 43 9.63 -11.61 9.19
CA GLY A 43 9.80 -12.76 10.10
C GLY A 43 11.09 -13.57 9.90
N SER A 44 11.86 -13.32 8.84
CA SER A 44 13.09 -14.08 8.53
C SER A 44 14.37 -13.29 8.83
N ILE A 45 15.47 -14.00 9.15
CA ILE A 45 16.80 -13.39 9.35
C ILE A 45 17.37 -12.86 8.03
N MET A 46 17.19 -13.64 6.96
CA MET A 46 17.52 -13.28 5.58
C MET A 46 16.36 -13.70 4.68
N GLY A 47 16.05 -12.94 3.65
CA GLY A 47 14.92 -13.27 2.80
C GLY A 47 14.97 -12.57 1.45
N ILE A 48 14.59 -13.32 0.43
CA ILE A 48 14.39 -12.82 -0.93
C ILE A 48 13.05 -13.34 -1.44
N ALA A 49 12.28 -12.48 -2.10
CA ALA A 49 11.02 -12.82 -2.72
C ALA A 49 10.95 -12.21 -4.12
N SER A 50 10.17 -12.85 -4.99
CA SER A 50 9.82 -12.34 -6.30
C SER A 50 8.32 -12.05 -6.33
N LEU A 51 7.94 -10.93 -6.91
CA LEU A 51 6.57 -10.47 -7.08
C LEU A 51 6.28 -10.15 -8.54
N ASP A 52 5.01 -10.22 -8.97
CA ASP A 52 4.59 -9.65 -10.24
C ASP A 52 4.70 -8.11 -10.18
N PRO A 53 5.16 -7.42 -11.24
CA PRO A 53 5.25 -5.97 -11.25
C PRO A 53 3.92 -5.25 -10.98
N LYS A 54 2.78 -5.90 -11.23
CA LYS A 54 1.44 -5.33 -10.98
C LYS A 54 1.11 -5.24 -9.49
N ASP A 55 1.64 -6.16 -8.69
CA ASP A 55 1.40 -6.23 -7.25
C ASP A 55 2.41 -5.42 -6.45
N PHE A 56 3.49 -4.98 -7.10
CA PHE A 56 4.48 -4.09 -6.49
C PHE A 56 3.94 -2.66 -6.34
N ASN A 57 3.68 -2.26 -5.10
CA ASN A 57 3.32 -0.92 -4.72
C ASN A 57 4.38 -0.26 -3.83
N ILE A 58 5.20 0.59 -4.44
CA ILE A 58 6.27 1.32 -3.76
C ILE A 58 5.79 2.18 -2.56
N LYS A 59 4.51 2.57 -2.53
CA LYS A 59 3.92 3.35 -1.44
C LYS A 59 3.75 2.57 -0.14
N ALA A 60 3.93 1.24 -0.17
CA ALA A 60 3.97 0.43 1.04
C ALA A 60 5.20 0.73 1.91
N PHE A 61 6.24 1.36 1.34
CA PHE A 61 7.41 1.83 2.08
C PHE A 61 7.22 3.26 2.59
N ASN A 62 7.66 3.51 3.83
CA ASN A 62 7.55 4.83 4.47
C ASN A 62 8.62 5.82 4.00
N ASN A 63 9.81 5.32 3.68
CA ASN A 63 10.89 6.12 3.11
C ASN A 63 11.56 5.32 2.01
N VAL A 64 11.88 5.97 0.90
CA VAL A 64 12.39 5.31 -0.30
C VAL A 64 13.56 6.07 -0.90
N LEU A 65 14.65 5.34 -1.13
CA LEU A 65 15.82 5.78 -1.86
C LEU A 65 15.81 5.09 -3.22
N MET A 66 15.59 5.85 -4.30
CA MET A 66 15.59 5.33 -5.66
C MET A 66 16.92 5.61 -6.36
N GLY A 67 17.45 4.58 -7.03
CA GLY A 67 18.39 4.68 -8.14
C GLY A 67 17.69 4.41 -9.48
N GLU A 68 18.46 4.09 -10.54
CA GLU A 68 17.90 3.90 -11.89
C GLU A 68 17.07 2.61 -12.04
N LYS A 69 17.52 1.50 -11.44
CA LYS A 69 16.88 0.17 -11.55
C LYS A 69 16.70 -0.55 -10.20
N GLU A 70 17.19 0.08 -9.14
CA GLU A 70 17.21 -0.45 -7.79
C GLU A 70 16.73 0.64 -6.83
N GLY A 71 16.00 0.24 -5.80
CA GLY A 71 15.62 1.12 -4.71
C GLY A 71 15.76 0.43 -3.37
N MET A 72 15.78 1.23 -2.30
CA MET A 72 15.73 0.76 -0.93
C MET A 72 14.59 1.45 -0.20
N GLY A 73 13.88 0.70 0.63
CA GLY A 73 12.72 1.17 1.37
C GLY A 73 12.75 0.76 2.84
N ILE A 74 12.15 1.58 3.69
CA ILE A 74 11.86 1.23 5.08
C ILE A 74 10.40 0.79 5.17
N TYR A 75 10.17 -0.40 5.74
CA TYR A 75 8.86 -0.96 6.01
C TYR A 75 8.66 -1.13 7.52
N TYR A 76 7.44 -0.90 7.98
CA TYR A 76 7.07 -1.03 9.38
C TYR A 76 5.99 -2.12 9.54
N PRO A 77 6.36 -3.37 9.86
CA PRO A 77 5.44 -4.50 9.86
C PRO A 77 4.36 -4.43 10.93
N MET A 78 4.60 -3.69 12.03
CA MET A 78 3.63 -3.49 13.11
C MET A 78 3.60 -2.03 13.59
N PHE A 79 2.41 -1.43 13.51
CA PHE A 79 2.02 -0.28 14.32
C PHE A 79 1.27 -0.82 15.54
N ARG A 80 1.90 -0.86 16.71
CA ARG A 80 1.22 -1.18 17.99
C ARG A 80 1.23 0.07 18.87
N ASP A 81 0.06 0.49 19.29
CA ASP A 81 -0.15 1.49 20.35
C ASP A 81 0.60 2.82 20.15
N GLY A 82 0.64 3.32 18.90
CA GLY A 82 1.27 4.61 18.58
C GLY A 82 2.81 4.59 18.55
N SER A 83 3.42 3.43 18.80
CA SER A 83 4.87 3.20 18.69
C SER A 83 5.18 2.20 17.58
N CYS A 84 6.11 2.56 16.71
CA CYS A 84 6.56 1.67 15.65
C CYS A 84 7.62 0.72 16.21
N ALA A 85 7.32 -0.58 16.26
CA ALA A 85 8.12 -1.52 17.07
C ALA A 85 9.50 -1.80 16.47
N GLU A 86 9.64 -1.93 15.14
CA GLU A 86 10.93 -2.17 14.49
C GLU A 86 10.86 -1.74 13.02
N ALA A 87 11.89 -0.98 12.58
CA ALA A 87 12.06 -0.61 11.19
C ALA A 87 12.74 -1.76 10.45
N GLU A 88 12.11 -2.27 9.39
CA GLU A 88 12.69 -3.28 8.52
C GLU A 88 13.13 -2.65 7.21
N TYR A 89 14.30 -3.04 6.73
CA TYR A 89 14.91 -2.46 5.55
C TYR A 89 14.82 -3.45 4.40
N PHE A 90 14.42 -2.95 3.24
CA PHE A 90 14.25 -3.77 2.05
C PHE A 90 14.96 -3.11 0.87
N LYS A 91 15.57 -3.94 0.05
CA LYS A 91 16.08 -3.59 -1.25
C LYS A 91 15.16 -4.20 -2.30
N PHE A 92 14.82 -3.44 -3.33
CA PHE A 92 13.99 -3.92 -4.41
C PHE A 92 14.58 -3.58 -5.76
N ARG A 93 14.43 -4.50 -6.71
CA ARG A 93 14.86 -4.34 -8.10
C ARG A 93 13.71 -4.62 -9.02
N THR A 94 13.43 -3.67 -9.90
CA THR A 94 12.29 -3.76 -10.82
C THR A 94 12.78 -4.24 -12.19
N TYR A 95 12.16 -5.31 -12.68
CA TYR A 95 12.34 -5.82 -14.04
C TYR A 95 10.99 -5.82 -14.77
N PRO A 96 10.97 -5.86 -16.11
CA PRO A 96 9.70 -5.84 -16.85
C PRO A 96 8.75 -7.01 -16.54
N LYS A 97 9.28 -8.13 -16.06
CA LYS A 97 8.51 -9.38 -15.80
C LYS A 97 8.29 -9.69 -14.33
N TYR A 98 9.11 -9.14 -13.43
CA TYR A 98 9.07 -9.44 -12.01
C TYR A 98 9.78 -8.34 -11.21
N VAL A 99 9.48 -8.27 -9.93
CA VAL A 99 10.18 -7.42 -8.95
C VAL A 99 10.80 -8.32 -7.90
N ILE A 100 12.09 -8.14 -7.66
CA ILE A 100 12.78 -8.83 -6.56
C ILE A 100 12.74 -7.91 -5.34
N ILE A 101 12.35 -8.45 -4.20
CA ILE A 101 12.47 -7.81 -2.89
C ILE A 101 13.40 -8.65 -2.03
N GLU A 102 14.38 -8.01 -1.41
CA GLU A 102 15.38 -8.63 -0.56
C GLU A 102 15.44 -7.88 0.77
N LYS A 103 15.58 -8.61 1.87
CA LYS A 103 15.81 -8.03 3.19
C LYS A 103 17.21 -7.41 3.21
N ALA A 104 17.29 -6.14 3.61
CA ALA A 104 18.53 -5.39 3.71
C ALA A 104 18.86 -5.10 5.16
N THR A 105 20.11 -4.74 5.40
CA THR A 105 20.56 -4.24 6.71
C THR A 105 20.37 -2.73 6.82
N SER A 106 20.29 -2.22 8.04
CA SER A 106 20.30 -0.77 8.31
C SER A 106 21.56 -0.09 7.77
N TYR A 107 22.69 -0.78 7.80
CA TYR A 107 23.97 -0.31 7.25
C TYR A 107 23.91 -0.08 5.74
N GLU A 108 23.35 -1.02 4.99
CA GLU A 108 23.19 -0.88 3.54
C GLU A 108 22.27 0.29 3.19
N TYR A 109 21.18 0.48 3.94
CA TYR A 109 20.29 1.62 3.75
C TYR A 109 21.01 2.95 3.99
N GLU A 110 21.74 3.07 5.09
CA GLU A 110 22.46 4.32 5.40
C GLU A 110 23.59 4.59 4.40
N LYS A 111 24.29 3.55 3.91
CA LYS A 111 25.25 3.68 2.82
C LYS A 111 24.58 4.22 1.55
N ALA A 112 23.45 3.64 1.12
CA ALA A 112 22.72 4.12 -0.06
C ALA A 112 22.21 5.57 0.12
N ARG A 113 21.80 5.92 1.34
CA ARG A 113 21.38 7.27 1.70
C ARG A 113 22.54 8.27 1.54
N LEU A 114 23.72 7.95 2.07
CA LEU A 114 24.92 8.78 1.98
C LEU A 114 25.41 8.92 0.53
N GLU A 115 25.44 7.83 -0.23
CA GLU A 115 25.83 7.86 -1.66
C GLU A 115 24.92 8.80 -2.47
N LYS A 116 23.63 8.85 -2.15
CA LYS A 116 22.68 9.77 -2.80
C LYS A 116 22.99 11.24 -2.48
N PHE A 117 23.49 11.55 -1.28
CA PHE A 117 23.93 12.89 -0.94
C PHE A 117 25.23 13.27 -1.63
N LEU A 118 26.18 12.35 -1.76
CA LEU A 118 27.48 12.59 -2.39
C LEU A 118 27.42 12.73 -3.92
N ARG A 119 26.37 12.19 -4.56
CA ARG A 119 26.13 12.32 -6.01
C ARG A 119 25.46 13.65 -6.41
N ARG A 120 25.12 14.52 -5.46
CA ARG A 120 24.57 15.86 -5.69
C ARG A 120 25.66 16.91 -5.50
#